data_AF-A0A818THG0-F1
#
_entry.id   AF-A0A818THG0-F1
#
_cell.length_a   1.000
_cell.length_b   1.000
_cell.length_c   1.000
_cell.angle_alpha   90.00
_cell.angle_beta   90.00
_cell.angle_gamma   90.00
#
_symmetry.space_group_name_H-M   'P 1'
#
loop_
_entity.id
_entity.type
_entity.pdbx_description
1 polymer ?
#
loop_
_entity_poly.entity_id
_entity_poly.type
_entity_poly.pdbx_seq_one_letter_code
_entity_poly.pdbx_strand_id
1 'polypeptide(L)'
;MNTTIHDDTLIIYLSNIGLFIMRYVLLIMIILGLIGNFFNILVFHQPKLHSNPCSFYLIIAAYVNIVWIMTSPLSRILATFQLDLSENINILCKIRQSLSYTFSSLSMISIAFASVDRFLISSSQVEYRQLSSLHNAHFDKSPSITCTINTTRICGLYNEIARLIVLVFIPSMLILIFGYGTIQHIKKSRRMSEPPGNTIH
;
A
#
# COMPACT_ATOMS: atom_id res chain seq x y z
N MET A 1 -21.53 -32.81 -33.73
CA MET A 1 -20.21 -33.17 -33.19
C MET A 1 -19.10 -32.21 -33.68
N ASN A 2 -19.41 -30.92 -33.87
CA ASN A 2 -18.48 -29.94 -34.49
C ASN A 2 -18.36 -28.62 -33.69
N THR A 3 -19.06 -28.51 -32.55
CA THR A 3 -19.09 -27.29 -31.73
C THR A 3 -17.93 -27.22 -30.74
N THR A 4 -17.45 -28.37 -30.23
CA THR A 4 -16.37 -28.44 -29.24
C THR A 4 -15.01 -27.97 -29.77
N ILE A 5 -14.73 -28.19 -31.06
CA ILE A 5 -13.44 -27.84 -31.67
C ILE A 5 -13.29 -26.31 -31.82
N HIS A 6 -14.39 -25.58 -32.03
CA HIS A 6 -14.33 -24.12 -32.17
C HIS A 6 -14.09 -23.44 -30.82
N ASP A 7 -14.72 -23.96 -29.75
CA ASP A 7 -14.58 -23.45 -28.39
C ASP A 7 -13.14 -23.58 -27.86
N ASP A 8 -12.45 -24.70 -28.16
CA ASP A 8 -11.07 -24.93 -27.73
C ASP A 8 -10.09 -23.91 -28.35
N THR A 9 -10.27 -23.59 -29.63
CA THR A 9 -9.40 -22.59 -30.31
C THR A 9 -9.59 -21.19 -29.75
N LEU A 10 -10.83 -20.83 -29.41
CA LEU A 10 -11.15 -19.55 -28.79
C LEU A 10 -10.49 -19.42 -27.41
N ILE A 11 -10.58 -20.46 -26.58
CA ILE A 11 -9.98 -20.50 -25.23
C ILE A 11 -8.46 -20.28 -25.31
N ILE A 12 -7.78 -20.95 -26.25
CA ILE A 12 -6.33 -20.79 -26.44
C ILE A 12 -5.98 -19.36 -26.86
N TYR A 13 -6.73 -18.78 -27.79
CA TYR A 13 -6.51 -17.38 -28.22
C TYR A 13 -6.68 -16.38 -27.08
N LEU A 14 -7.77 -16.49 -26.31
CA LEU A 14 -8.00 -15.62 -25.15
C LEU A 14 -6.91 -15.78 -24.09
N SER A 15 -6.48 -17.01 -23.82
CA SER A 15 -5.39 -17.29 -22.87
C SER A 15 -4.07 -16.64 -23.30
N ASN A 16 -3.71 -16.75 -24.58
CA ASN A 16 -2.51 -16.14 -25.13
C ASN A 16 -2.54 -14.60 -25.03
N ILE A 17 -3.67 -13.98 -25.38
CA ILE A 17 -3.84 -12.52 -25.25
C ILE A 17 -3.70 -12.11 -23.77
N GLY A 18 -4.33 -12.84 -22.85
CA GLY A 18 -4.21 -12.60 -21.42
C GLY A 18 -2.75 -12.67 -20.93
N LEU A 19 -2.00 -13.67 -21.38
CA LEU A 19 -0.57 -13.82 -21.06
C LEU A 19 0.27 -12.65 -21.58
N PHE A 20 0.03 -12.20 -22.81
CA PHE A 20 0.73 -11.04 -23.37
C PHE A 20 0.44 -9.77 -22.56
N ILE A 21 -0.83 -9.48 -22.29
CA ILE A 21 -1.24 -8.30 -21.52
C ILE A 21 -0.60 -8.34 -20.13
N MET A 22 -0.71 -9.47 -19.42
CA MET A 22 -0.11 -9.63 -18.10
C MET A 22 1.40 -9.39 -18.12
N ARG A 23 2.13 -9.96 -19.08
CA ARG A 23 3.59 -9.81 -19.18
C ARG A 23 4.01 -8.36 -19.37
N TYR A 24 3.41 -7.63 -20.33
CA TYR A 24 3.80 -6.25 -20.61
C TYR A 24 3.36 -5.29 -19.50
N VAL A 25 2.15 -5.43 -18.98
CA VAL A 25 1.64 -4.58 -17.89
C VAL A 25 2.46 -4.78 -16.62
N LEU A 26 2.81 -6.02 -16.27
CA LEU A 26 3.66 -6.31 -15.11
C LEU A 26 5.07 -5.72 -15.26
N LEU A 27 5.70 -5.81 -16.45
CA LEU A 27 7.00 -5.18 -16.70
C LEU A 27 6.96 -3.67 -16.47
N ILE A 28 5.95 -3.01 -17.06
CA ILE A 28 5.79 -1.56 -16.93
C ILE A 28 5.58 -1.18 -15.46
N MET A 29 4.73 -1.92 -14.73
CA MET A 29 4.52 -1.68 -13.30
C MET A 29 5.78 -1.89 -12.46
N ILE A 30 6.59 -2.91 -12.76
CA ILE A 30 7.86 -3.15 -12.06
C ILE A 30 8.83 -1.98 -12.30
N ILE A 31 9.02 -1.57 -13.55
CA ILE A 31 9.94 -0.50 -13.91
C ILE A 31 9.50 0.83 -13.25
N LEU A 32 8.24 1.22 -13.47
CA LEU A 32 7.71 2.47 -12.89
C LEU A 32 7.67 2.43 -11.37
N GLY A 33 7.32 1.27 -10.79
CA GLY A 33 7.27 1.08 -9.35
C GLY A 33 8.65 1.19 -8.70
N LEU A 34 9.69 0.58 -9.27
CA LEU A 34 11.05 0.69 -8.75
C LEU A 34 11.57 2.12 -8.87
N ILE A 35 11.42 2.75 -10.04
CA ILE A 35 11.86 4.13 -10.27
C ILE A 35 11.13 5.10 -9.32
N GLY A 36 9.81 4.97 -9.19
CA GLY A 36 9.00 5.83 -8.32
C GLY A 36 9.35 5.68 -6.84
N ASN A 37 9.50 4.45 -6.34
CA ASN A 37 9.87 4.23 -4.94
C ASN A 37 11.34 4.64 -4.66
N PHE A 38 12.23 4.50 -5.63
CA PHE A 38 13.60 5.02 -5.53
C PHE A 38 13.63 6.54 -5.39
N PHE A 39 12.87 7.25 -6.23
CA PHE A 39 12.74 8.71 -6.10
C PHE A 39 12.08 9.13 -4.78
N ASN A 40 11.08 8.40 -4.30
CA ASN A 40 10.50 8.66 -2.97
C ASN A 40 11.55 8.58 -1.88
N ILE A 41 12.41 7.54 -1.89
CA ILE A 41 13.51 7.42 -0.92
C ILE A 41 14.45 8.62 -1.04
N LEU A 42 14.90 8.98 -2.25
CA LEU A 42 15.80 10.11 -2.45
C LEU A 42 15.22 11.45 -1.97
N VAL A 43 13.93 11.69 -2.19
CA VAL A 43 13.25 12.92 -1.78
C VAL A 43 13.08 12.97 -0.27
N PHE A 44 12.60 11.91 0.36
CA PHE A 44 12.33 11.90 1.80
C PHE A 44 13.58 11.74 2.66
N HIS A 45 14.69 11.23 2.10
CA HIS A 45 15.98 11.15 2.77
C HIS A 45 16.71 12.51 2.84
N GLN A 46 16.16 13.57 2.26
CA GLN A 46 16.74 14.91 2.39
C GLN A 46 16.72 15.37 3.87
N PRO A 47 17.82 15.95 4.39
CA PRO A 47 17.92 16.38 5.79
C PRO A 47 16.80 17.35 6.22
N LYS A 48 16.30 18.15 5.27
CA LYS A 48 15.21 19.11 5.49
C LYS A 48 13.85 18.44 5.76
N LEU A 49 13.65 17.20 5.29
CA LEU A 49 12.38 16.46 5.43
C LEU A 49 12.45 15.36 6.49
N HIS A 50 13.65 14.90 6.87
CA HIS A 50 13.86 13.81 7.83
C HIS A 50 13.44 14.15 9.27
N SER A 51 13.24 15.43 9.59
CA SER A 51 12.75 15.85 10.91
C SER A 51 11.25 15.57 11.13
N ASN A 52 10.50 15.20 10.09
CA ASN A 52 9.05 14.99 10.17
C ASN A 52 8.70 13.49 10.26
N PRO A 53 7.89 13.06 11.24
CA PRO A 53 7.46 11.66 11.39
C PRO A 53 6.72 11.13 10.14
N CYS A 54 5.92 11.96 9.47
CA CYS A 54 5.33 11.64 8.16
C CYS A 54 6.35 11.15 7.12
N SER A 55 7.51 11.81 7.01
CA SER A 55 8.56 11.42 6.05
C SER A 55 9.13 10.04 6.36
N PHE A 56 9.28 9.70 7.65
CA PHE A 56 9.76 8.40 8.09
C PHE A 56 8.81 7.26 7.66
N TYR A 57 7.50 7.44 7.85
CA TYR A 57 6.50 6.47 7.39
C TYR A 57 6.50 6.31 5.86
N LEU A 58 6.71 7.38 5.11
CA LEU A 58 6.79 7.33 3.65
C LEU A 58 8.07 6.65 3.14
N ILE A 59 9.19 6.80 3.86
CA ILE A 59 10.42 6.05 3.57
C ILE A 59 10.20 4.56 3.81
N ILE A 60 9.62 4.17 4.95
CA ILE A 60 9.29 2.77 5.24
C ILE A 60 8.37 2.20 4.16
N ALA A 61 7.31 2.93 3.78
CA ALA A 61 6.40 2.50 2.72
C ALA A 61 7.13 2.26 1.39
N ALA A 62 8.09 3.13 1.02
CA ALA A 62 8.87 2.99 -0.20
C ALA A 62 9.76 1.73 -0.19
N TYR A 63 10.45 1.45 0.92
CA TYR A 63 11.22 0.20 1.08
C TYR A 63 10.33 -1.04 1.00
N VAL A 64 9.21 -1.03 1.72
CA VAL A 64 8.24 -2.13 1.72
C VAL A 64 7.66 -2.37 0.33
N ASN A 65 7.36 -1.31 -0.43
CA ASN A 65 6.90 -1.40 -1.81
C ASN A 65 7.96 -2.01 -2.74
N ILE A 66 9.24 -1.68 -2.58
CA ILE A 66 10.32 -2.30 -3.36
C ILE A 66 10.36 -3.81 -3.07
N VAL A 67 10.34 -4.21 -1.79
CA VAL A 67 10.32 -5.64 -1.42
C VAL A 67 9.08 -6.35 -1.96
N TRP A 68 7.91 -5.70 -1.92
CA TRP A 68 6.68 -6.23 -2.50
C TRP A 68 6.79 -6.44 -4.02
N ILE A 69 7.33 -5.46 -4.75
CA ILE A 69 7.57 -5.55 -6.20
C ILE A 69 8.50 -6.73 -6.51
N MET A 70 9.56 -6.93 -5.72
CA MET A 70 10.52 -8.02 -5.93
C MET A 70 9.95 -9.40 -5.58
N THR A 71 8.95 -9.49 -4.70
CA THR A 71 8.40 -10.78 -4.25
C THR A 71 7.14 -11.21 -5.00
N SER A 72 6.38 -10.28 -5.57
CA SER A 72 5.08 -10.60 -6.18
C SER A 72 5.06 -10.46 -7.70
N PRO A 73 5.09 -9.25 -8.30
CA PRO A 73 5.07 -9.12 -9.75
C PRO A 73 6.32 -9.70 -10.42
N LEU A 74 7.50 -9.62 -9.77
CA LEU A 74 8.71 -10.25 -10.30
C LEU A 74 8.55 -11.78 -10.39
N SER A 75 8.04 -12.43 -9.35
CA SER A 75 7.82 -13.88 -9.40
C SER A 75 6.76 -14.28 -10.43
N ARG A 76 5.71 -13.48 -10.62
CA ARG A 76 4.70 -13.72 -11.67
C ARG A 76 5.28 -13.61 -13.08
N ILE A 77 6.24 -12.72 -13.29
CA ILE A 77 6.90 -12.63 -14.59
C ILE A 77 7.88 -13.78 -14.84
N LEU A 78 8.59 -14.24 -13.82
CA LEU A 78 9.42 -15.45 -13.93
C LEU A 78 8.58 -16.69 -14.28
N ALA A 79 7.37 -16.80 -13.73
CA ALA A 79 6.42 -17.86 -14.09
C ALA A 79 6.02 -17.83 -15.57
N THR A 80 5.90 -16.65 -16.17
CA THR A 80 5.62 -16.54 -17.61
C THR A 80 6.79 -17.00 -18.49
N PHE A 81 8.00 -17.15 -17.94
CA PHE A 81 9.17 -17.68 -18.64
C PHE A 81 9.49 -19.14 -18.27
N GLN A 82 8.59 -19.84 -17.56
CA GLN A 82 8.81 -21.20 -17.06
C GLN A 82 10.06 -21.32 -16.15
N LEU A 83 10.48 -20.21 -15.53
CA LEU A 83 11.62 -20.14 -14.62
C LEU A 83 11.18 -20.15 -13.14
N ASP A 84 9.95 -20.55 -12.85
CA ASP A 84 9.38 -20.46 -11.51
C ASP A 84 9.72 -21.70 -10.67
N LEU A 85 10.76 -21.59 -9.84
CA LEU A 85 11.11 -22.60 -8.84
C LEU A 85 9.95 -22.87 -7.85
N SER A 86 8.99 -21.95 -7.74
CA SER A 86 7.84 -22.04 -6.85
C SER A 86 6.81 -23.10 -7.28
N GLU A 87 6.78 -23.47 -8.56
CA GLU A 87 5.91 -24.56 -9.05
C GLU A 87 6.36 -25.93 -8.53
N ASN A 88 7.67 -26.11 -8.37
CA ASN A 88 8.27 -27.37 -7.92
C ASN A 88 8.32 -27.49 -6.39
N ILE A 89 8.28 -26.38 -5.66
CA ILE A 89 8.47 -26.34 -4.20
C ILE A 89 7.27 -25.69 -3.51
N ASN A 90 6.38 -26.51 -2.98
CA ASN A 90 5.15 -26.09 -2.28
C ASN A 90 5.38 -25.08 -1.14
N ILE A 91 6.50 -25.21 -0.42
CA ILE A 91 6.87 -24.29 0.67
C ILE A 91 7.19 -22.90 0.13
N LEU A 92 7.93 -22.83 -0.99
CA LEU A 92 8.31 -21.56 -1.61
C LEU A 92 7.08 -20.80 -2.12
N CYS A 93 6.09 -21.52 -2.66
CA CYS A 93 4.81 -20.94 -3.10
C CYS A 93 4.03 -20.31 -1.95
N LYS A 94 3.96 -20.99 -0.80
CA LYS A 94 3.32 -20.45 0.42
C LYS A 94 4.05 -19.24 0.98
N ILE A 95 5.37 -19.28 1.06
CA ILE A 95 6.19 -18.16 1.53
C ILE A 95 6.01 -16.95 0.62
N ARG A 96 6.08 -17.14 -0.71
CA ARG A 96 5.86 -16.09 -1.70
C ARG A 96 4.50 -15.41 -1.51
N GLN A 97 3.43 -16.19 -1.40
CA GLN A 97 2.09 -15.65 -1.21
C GLN A 97 1.96 -14.88 0.11
N SER A 98 2.51 -15.42 1.19
CA SER A 98 2.50 -14.79 2.51
C SER A 98 3.26 -13.45 2.53
N LEU A 99 4.47 -13.41 1.97
CA LEU A 99 5.27 -12.20 1.86
C LEU A 99 4.55 -11.14 1.01
N SER A 100 3.97 -11.54 -0.13
CA SER A 100 3.23 -10.61 -0.99
C SER A 100 2.07 -9.95 -0.26
N TYR A 101 1.27 -10.70 0.50
CA TYR A 101 0.18 -10.11 1.28
C TYR A 101 0.66 -9.23 2.42
N THR A 102 1.70 -9.67 3.13
CA THR A 102 2.25 -8.96 4.28
C THR A 102 2.81 -7.60 3.87
N PHE A 103 3.65 -7.55 2.83
CA PHE A 103 4.25 -6.29 2.38
C PHE A 103 3.23 -5.35 1.73
N SER A 104 2.22 -5.88 1.01
CA SER A 104 1.14 -5.04 0.48
C SER A 104 0.36 -4.35 1.61
N SER A 105 0.03 -5.10 2.67
CA SER A 105 -0.69 -4.58 3.82
C SER A 105 0.15 -3.58 4.60
N LEU A 106 1.43 -3.88 4.82
CA LEU A 106 2.35 -3.00 5.54
C LEU A 106 2.52 -1.66 4.82
N SER A 107 2.61 -1.66 3.48
CA SER A 107 2.65 -0.43 2.68
C SER A 107 1.41 0.45 2.90
N MET A 108 0.21 -0.15 2.82
CA MET A 108 -1.04 0.58 3.05
C MET A 108 -1.12 1.18 4.45
N ILE A 109 -0.72 0.42 5.47
CA ILE A 109 -0.69 0.88 6.87
C ILE A 109 0.29 2.06 7.03
N SER A 110 1.49 1.97 6.46
CA SER A 110 2.49 3.05 6.53
C SER A 110 1.98 4.34 5.87
N ILE A 111 1.32 4.25 4.71
CA ILE A 111 0.73 5.42 4.05
C ILE A 111 -0.43 6.00 4.86
N ALA A 112 -1.25 5.16 5.50
CA ALA A 112 -2.32 5.62 6.37
C ALA A 112 -1.77 6.37 7.59
N PHE A 113 -0.74 5.84 8.26
CA PHE A 113 -0.08 6.54 9.36
C PHE A 113 0.54 7.88 8.91
N ALA A 114 1.18 7.91 7.75
CA ALA A 114 1.68 9.17 7.17
C ALA A 114 0.56 10.19 6.94
N SER A 115 -0.64 9.74 6.52
CA SER A 115 -1.81 10.59 6.28
C SER A 115 -2.41 11.12 7.59
N VAL A 116 -2.49 10.28 8.62
CA VAL A 116 -2.92 10.68 9.97
C VAL A 116 -1.97 11.71 10.55
N ASP A 117 -0.67 11.47 10.51
CA ASP A 117 0.34 12.40 11.02
C ASP A 117 0.24 13.77 10.32
N ARG A 118 0.08 13.76 8.98
CA ARG A 118 -0.09 15.00 8.21
C ARG A 118 -1.38 15.75 8.57
N PHE A 119 -2.47 15.04 8.83
CA PHE A 119 -3.73 15.64 9.27
C PHE A 119 -3.59 16.29 10.66
N LEU A 120 -2.95 15.60 11.61
CA LEU A 120 -2.72 16.12 12.96
C LEU A 120 -1.88 17.40 12.94
N ILE A 121 -0.82 17.45 12.12
CA ILE A 121 0.02 18.65 11.94
C ILE A 121 -0.76 19.81 11.29
N SER A 122 -1.69 19.49 10.37
CA SER A 122 -2.54 20.46 9.67
C SER A 122 -3.70 21.01 10.52
N SER A 123 -4.00 20.40 11.66
CA SER A 123 -5.02 20.91 12.59
C SER A 123 -4.54 22.19 13.27
N SER A 124 -5.44 23.16 13.43
CA SER A 124 -5.15 24.46 14.05
C SER A 124 -5.10 24.40 15.58
N GLN A 125 -5.53 23.29 16.18
CA GLN A 125 -5.58 23.10 17.62
C GLN A 125 -4.25 22.53 18.14
N VAL A 126 -3.68 23.19 19.16
CA VAL A 126 -2.35 22.89 19.71
C VAL A 126 -2.26 21.50 20.34
N GLU A 127 -3.35 20.99 20.93
CA GLU A 127 -3.42 19.63 21.51
C GLU A 127 -3.20 18.53 20.46
N TYR A 128 -3.76 18.67 19.26
CA TYR A 128 -3.58 17.68 18.18
C TYR A 128 -2.17 17.72 17.56
N ARG A 129 -1.49 18.87 17.61
CA ARG A 129 -0.08 19.00 17.19
C ARG A 129 0.88 18.30 18.15
N GLN A 130 0.55 18.20 19.43
CA GLN A 130 1.40 17.55 20.44
C GLN A 130 1.34 16.01 20.38
N LEU A 131 0.27 15.43 19.81
CA LEU A 131 0.18 13.98 19.55
C LEU A 131 1.13 13.47 18.45
N SER A 132 1.61 14.35 17.55
CA SER A 132 2.63 14.04 16.53
C SER A 132 4.05 13.99 17.12
N SER A 133 4.25 14.51 18.34
CA SER A 133 5.51 14.41 19.08
C SER A 133 5.68 12.99 19.63
N LEU A 134 6.32 12.16 18.82
CA LEU A 134 6.68 10.76 19.01
C LEU A 134 7.72 10.55 20.15
N HIS A 135 7.60 11.25 21.28
CA HIS A 135 8.45 11.04 22.46
C HIS A 135 7.91 9.92 23.37
N ASN A 136 6.67 9.46 23.17
CA ASN A 136 6.04 8.38 23.96
C ASN A 136 5.58 7.16 23.14
N ALA A 137 6.12 6.91 21.95
CA ALA A 137 5.82 5.67 21.22
C ALA A 137 6.63 4.46 21.73
N HIS A 138 6.89 4.39 23.04
CA HIS A 138 7.27 3.16 23.70
C HIS A 138 5.99 2.48 24.16
N PHE A 139 5.65 1.36 23.53
CA PHE A 139 4.77 0.31 24.07
C PHE A 139 3.47 0.81 24.74
N ASP A 140 2.36 0.87 24.00
CA ASP A 140 1.12 0.37 24.60
C ASP A 140 0.22 -0.33 23.59
N LYS A 141 -0.05 -1.58 23.94
CA LYS A 141 -1.00 -2.57 23.42
C LYS A 141 -1.66 -2.25 22.08
N SER A 142 -1.09 -2.83 21.02
CA SER A 142 -1.93 -3.45 19.99
C SER A 142 -2.96 -4.34 20.71
N PRO A 143 -4.25 -4.33 20.35
CA PRO A 143 -5.18 -5.28 20.92
C PRO A 143 -4.67 -6.68 20.57
N SER A 144 -4.05 -7.34 21.55
CA SER A 144 -3.84 -8.78 21.53
C SER A 144 -5.23 -9.41 21.48
N ILE A 145 -5.71 -9.62 20.26
CA ILE A 145 -6.74 -10.60 19.98
C ILE A 145 -6.03 -11.94 20.11
N THR A 146 -5.87 -12.35 21.37
CA THR A 146 -5.41 -13.68 21.74
C THR A 146 -6.56 -14.64 21.41
N CYS A 147 -6.62 -15.10 20.16
CA CYS A 147 -7.35 -16.33 19.86
C CYS A 147 -6.42 -17.50 20.21
N THR A 148 -6.75 -18.13 21.34
CA THR A 148 -6.14 -19.35 21.86
C THR A 148 -6.13 -20.47 20.83
N ILE A 149 -5.05 -21.26 20.89
CA ILE A 149 -4.47 -22.17 19.89
C ILE A 149 -5.36 -23.37 19.47
N ASN A 150 -6.65 -23.42 19.83
CA ASN A 150 -7.40 -24.67 19.73
C ASN A 150 -8.84 -24.55 19.21
N THR A 151 -9.05 -24.10 17.95
CA THR A 151 -10.19 -24.57 17.11
C THR A 151 -10.13 -24.16 15.63
N THR A 152 -10.22 -25.17 14.75
CA THR A 152 -10.54 -25.21 13.29
C THR A 152 -9.89 -24.22 12.30
N ARG A 153 -9.46 -24.75 11.13
CA ARG A 153 -8.96 -23.99 9.95
C ARG A 153 -9.88 -22.84 9.51
N ILE A 154 -11.17 -22.92 9.83
CA ILE A 154 -12.20 -21.93 9.47
C ILE A 154 -12.05 -20.64 10.31
N CYS A 155 -11.68 -20.76 11.60
CA CYS A 155 -11.49 -19.62 12.48
C CYS A 155 -10.24 -18.81 12.10
N GLY A 156 -9.16 -19.50 11.70
CA GLY A 156 -7.96 -18.87 11.15
C GLY A 156 -8.25 -18.13 9.84
N LEU A 157 -9.04 -18.72 8.94
CA LEU A 157 -9.43 -18.08 7.69
C LEU A 157 -10.30 -16.83 7.93
N TYR A 158 -11.26 -16.90 8.86
CA TYR A 158 -12.10 -15.74 9.20
C TYR A 158 -11.29 -14.62 9.84
N ASN A 159 -10.36 -14.93 10.74
CA ASN A 159 -9.49 -13.92 11.35
C ASN A 159 -8.54 -13.30 10.32
N GLU A 160 -7.99 -14.09 9.40
CA GLU A 160 -7.16 -13.57 8.30
C GLU A 160 -7.98 -12.73 7.31
N ILE A 161 -9.20 -13.14 6.96
CA ILE A 161 -10.11 -12.36 6.11
C ILE A 161 -10.56 -11.08 6.80
N ALA A 162 -10.96 -11.14 8.07
CA ALA A 162 -11.35 -9.97 8.84
C ALA A 162 -10.17 -9.01 8.99
N ARG A 163 -8.97 -9.53 9.27
CA ARG A 163 -7.74 -8.73 9.32
C ARG A 163 -7.40 -8.14 7.95
N LEU A 164 -7.58 -8.86 6.85
CA LEU A 164 -7.40 -8.35 5.49
C LEU A 164 -8.42 -7.24 5.20
N ILE A 165 -9.70 -7.45 5.49
CA ILE A 165 -10.77 -6.46 5.26
C ILE A 165 -10.50 -5.21 6.11
N VAL A 166 -10.20 -5.38 7.40
CA VAL A 166 -9.87 -4.28 8.31
C VAL A 166 -8.62 -3.54 7.83
N LEU A 167 -7.55 -4.24 7.46
CA LEU A 167 -6.29 -3.62 7.02
C LEU A 167 -6.32 -3.08 5.59
N VAL A 168 -7.28 -3.46 4.75
CA VAL A 168 -7.44 -2.91 3.40
C VAL A 168 -8.43 -1.75 3.40
N PHE A 169 -9.60 -1.95 4.00
CA PHE A 169 -10.67 -0.95 3.97
C PHE A 169 -10.43 0.18 4.96
N ILE A 170 -9.93 -0.08 6.18
CA ILE A 170 -9.69 1.00 7.14
C ILE A 170 -8.62 1.97 6.63
N PRO A 171 -7.41 1.54 6.23
CA PRO A 171 -6.43 2.45 5.65
C PRO A 171 -6.95 3.23 4.44
N SER A 172 -7.68 2.58 3.54
CA SER A 172 -8.28 3.23 2.37
C SER A 172 -9.28 4.32 2.77
N MET A 173 -10.15 4.04 3.73
CA MET A 173 -11.12 5.02 4.25
C MET A 173 -10.43 6.15 5.02
N LEU A 174 -9.41 5.84 5.83
CA LEU A 174 -8.62 6.85 6.54
C LEU A 174 -7.89 7.78 5.56
N ILE A 175 -7.28 7.25 4.50
CA ILE A 175 -6.62 8.05 3.47
C ILE A 175 -7.63 8.96 2.77
N LEU A 176 -8.83 8.47 2.46
CA LEU A 176 -9.89 9.29 1.83
C LEU A 176 -10.37 10.40 2.77
N ILE A 177 -10.69 10.06 4.03
CA ILE A 177 -11.22 11.02 5.01
C ILE A 177 -10.18 12.10 5.33
N PHE A 178 -8.97 11.68 5.72
CA PHE A 178 -7.91 12.62 6.11
C PHE A 178 -7.28 13.33 4.91
N GLY A 179 -7.18 12.66 3.76
CA GLY A 179 -6.76 13.27 2.51
C GLY A 179 -7.70 14.39 2.07
N TYR A 180 -9.01 14.16 2.11
CA TYR A 180 -10.02 15.17 1.82
C TYR A 180 -9.98 16.34 2.82
N GLY A 181 -9.85 16.04 4.12
CA GLY A 181 -9.72 17.06 5.18
C GLY A 181 -8.51 17.97 4.98
N THR A 182 -7.37 17.40 4.58
CA THR A 182 -6.13 18.15 4.29
C THR A 182 -6.33 19.13 3.13
N ILE A 183 -7.00 18.71 2.05
CA ILE A 183 -7.29 19.57 0.89
C ILE A 183 -8.18 20.75 1.30
N GLN A 184 -9.18 20.51 2.15
CA GLN A 184 -10.08 21.56 2.62
C GLN A 184 -9.35 22.59 3.50
N HIS A 185 -8.47 22.14 4.41
CA HIS A 185 -7.67 23.04 5.25
C HIS A 185 -6.70 23.90 4.43
N ILE A 186 -6.04 23.32 3.41
CA ILE A 186 -5.14 24.09 2.52
C ILE A 186 -5.94 25.13 1.73
N LYS A 187 -7.12 24.78 1.20
CA LYS A 187 -8.00 25.73 0.49
C LYS A 187 -8.47 26.86 1.41
N LYS A 188 -8.81 26.56 2.66
CA LYS A 188 -9.22 27.57 3.65
C LYS A 188 -8.07 28.50 4.03
N SER A 189 -6.86 27.97 4.22
CA SER A 189 -5.67 28.76 4.55
C SER A 189 -5.28 29.73 3.42
N ARG A 190 -5.34 29.29 2.14
CA ARG A 190 -5.05 30.18 0.99
C ARG A 190 -5.99 31.38 0.88
N ARG A 191 -7.27 31.21 1.21
CA ARG A 191 -8.25 32.31 1.21
C ARG A 191 -8.00 33.34 2.31
N MET A 192 -7.34 32.94 3.40
CA MET A 192 -6.99 33.88 4.49
C MET A 192 -5.71 34.67 4.19
N SER A 193 -4.88 34.18 3.25
CA SER A 193 -3.63 34.83 2.84
C SER A 193 -3.78 35.70 1.59
N GLU A 194 -4.92 35.65 0.88
CA GLU A 194 -5.21 36.60 -0.19
C GLU A 194 -5.49 37.97 0.45
N PRO A 195 -4.68 39.01 0.15
CA PRO A 195 -4.95 40.35 0.65
C PRO A 195 -6.31 40.82 0.12
N PRO A 196 -7.10 41.55 0.92
CA PRO A 196 -8.37 42.11 0.46
C PRO A 196 -8.09 42.92 -0.80
N GLY A 197 -8.63 42.45 -1.94
CA GLY A 197 -8.45 43.10 -3.21
C GLY A 197 -8.88 44.55 -3.09
N ASN A 198 -7.97 45.47 -3.45
CA ASN A 198 -8.29 46.87 -3.69
C ASN A 198 -9.36 46.93 -4.79
N THR A 199 -10.63 46.92 -4.39
CA THR A 199 -11.73 47.43 -5.19
C THR A 199 -11.52 48.93 -5.31
N ILE A 200 -10.76 49.33 -6.33
CA ILE A 200 -10.69 50.70 -6.80
C ILE A 200 -12.01 50.96 -7.52
N HIS A 201 -12.83 51.82 -6.91
CA HIS A 201 -14.01 52.45 -7.49
C HIS A 201 -13.67 53.25 -8.74
#